data_AF-A0A946QDY5-F1
#
_entry.id   AF-A0A946QDY5-F1
#
_cell.length_a   1.000
_cell.length_b   1.000
_cell.length_c   1.000
_cell.angle_alpha   90.00
_cell.angle_beta   90.00
_cell.angle_gamma   90.00
#
_symmetry.space_group_name_H-M   'P 1'
#
loop_
_entity.id
_entity.type
_entity.pdbx_description
1 polymer ?
#
loop_
_entity_poly.entity_id
_entity_poly.type
_entity_poly.pdbx_seq_one_letter_code
_entity_poly.pdbx_strand_id
1 'polypeptide(L)'
;PPQLEQVWNQLKAIMHPEDSGREGLLSPQTREMIAVAVSASNGCSYCVNSHTASLKKLGVSQESIGEVLAVAGLFNQTNALADGFQVKSDVFPNFE
;
A
#
# COMPACT_ATOMS: atom_id res chain seq x y z
N PRO A 1 2.16 22.92 -12.57
CA PRO A 1 3.65 22.99 -12.43
C PRO A 1 4.28 21.68 -12.92
N PRO A 2 5.48 21.72 -13.50
CA PRO A 2 6.15 20.52 -14.03
C PRO A 2 6.27 19.38 -13.00
N GLN A 3 6.45 19.72 -11.72
CA GLN A 3 6.55 18.74 -10.63
C GLN A 3 5.24 17.95 -10.43
N LEU A 4 4.08 18.60 -10.54
CA LEU A 4 2.79 17.91 -10.41
C LEU A 4 2.52 16.99 -11.59
N GLU A 5 2.93 17.39 -12.80
CA GLU A 5 2.79 16.56 -13.99
C GLU A 5 3.65 15.30 -13.91
N GLN A 6 4.89 15.44 -13.44
CA GLN A 6 5.79 14.31 -13.21
C GLN A 6 5.20 13.31 -12.21
N VAL A 7 4.75 13.80 -11.04
CA VAL A 7 4.12 12.96 -10.01
C VAL A 7 2.87 12.29 -10.55
N TRP A 8 2.02 13.02 -11.28
CA TRP A 8 0.79 12.50 -11.85
C TRP A 8 1.04 11.38 -12.87
N ASN A 9 2.04 11.56 -13.73
CA ASN A 9 2.38 10.55 -14.73
C ASN A 9 2.95 9.29 -14.09
N GLN A 10 3.78 9.43 -13.04
CA GLN A 10 4.29 8.28 -12.28
C GLN A 10 3.16 7.55 -11.54
N LEU A 11 2.27 8.29 -10.88
CA LEU A 11 1.13 7.72 -10.16
C LEU A 11 0.25 6.90 -11.11
N LYS A 12 -0.14 7.46 -12.27
CA LYS A 12 -0.93 6.73 -13.27
C LYS A 12 -0.22 5.47 -13.75
N ALA A 13 1.06 5.56 -14.11
CA ALA A 13 1.79 4.40 -14.61
C ALA A 13 1.83 3.25 -13.59
N ILE A 14 1.91 3.53 -12.29
CA ILE A 14 2.03 2.52 -11.23
C ILE A 14 0.65 2.04 -10.73
N MET A 15 -0.28 2.96 -10.46
CA MET A 15 -1.60 2.65 -9.88
C MET A 15 -2.63 2.26 -10.94
N HIS A 16 -2.42 2.68 -12.19
CA HIS A 16 -3.30 2.43 -13.34
C HIS A 16 -2.46 2.01 -14.56
N PRO A 17 -1.69 0.91 -14.49
CA PRO A 17 -0.89 0.43 -15.62
C PRO A 17 -1.73 0.26 -16.90
N GLU A 18 -3.01 -0.06 -16.77
CA GLU A 18 -3.97 -0.13 -17.87
C GLU A 18 -4.08 1.17 -18.68
N ASP A 19 -4.02 2.34 -18.03
CA ASP A 19 -4.05 3.65 -18.69
C ASP A 19 -2.76 3.94 -19.46
N SER A 20 -1.69 3.17 -19.18
CA SER A 20 -0.41 3.23 -19.88
C SER A 20 -0.23 2.10 -20.90
N GLY A 21 -1.28 1.34 -21.19
CA GLY A 21 -1.24 0.21 -22.13
C GLY A 21 -0.50 -1.02 -21.60
N ARG A 22 -0.29 -1.10 -20.28
CA ARG A 22 0.34 -2.25 -19.60
C ARG A 22 -0.71 -3.07 -18.88
N GLU A 23 -0.54 -4.38 -18.87
CA GLU A 23 -1.36 -5.26 -18.03
C GLU A 23 -0.96 -5.12 -16.57
N GLY A 24 -1.95 -4.97 -15.68
CA GLY A 24 -1.73 -4.92 -14.24
C GLY A 24 -1.65 -6.33 -13.65
N LEU A 25 -0.49 -6.70 -13.10
CA LEU A 25 -0.32 -7.99 -12.40
C LEU A 25 -1.06 -8.06 -11.05
N LEU A 26 -1.34 -6.90 -10.46
CA LEU A 26 -2.17 -6.76 -9.26
C LEU A 26 -3.51 -6.16 -9.65
N SER A 27 -4.59 -6.59 -9.01
CA SER A 27 -5.90 -5.95 -9.19
C SER A 27 -5.87 -4.48 -8.72
N PRO A 28 -6.74 -3.60 -9.23
CA PRO A 28 -6.88 -2.24 -8.70
C PRO A 28 -7.15 -2.21 -7.19
N GLN A 29 -7.96 -3.14 -6.68
CA GLN A 29 -8.25 -3.29 -5.25
C GLN A 29 -6.96 -3.56 -4.46
N THR A 30 -6.13 -4.51 -4.91
CA THR A 30 -4.88 -4.86 -4.25
C THR A 30 -3.91 -3.67 -4.20
N ARG A 31 -3.78 -2.90 -5.28
CA ARG A 31 -2.91 -1.71 -5.32
C ARG A 31 -3.36 -0.65 -4.31
N GLU A 32 -4.66 -0.39 -4.23
CA GLU A 32 -5.24 0.55 -3.27
C GLU A 32 -5.15 0.06 -1.82
N MET A 33 -5.24 -1.25 -1.57
CA MET A 33 -5.03 -1.83 -0.24
C MET A 33 -3.58 -1.62 0.25
N ILE A 34 -2.60 -1.79 -0.64
CA ILE A 34 -1.19 -1.47 -0.33
C ILE A 34 -1.06 0.03 -0.05
N ALA A 35 -1.66 0.88 -0.87
CA ALA A 35 -1.58 2.33 -0.71
C ALA A 35 -2.16 2.81 0.63
N VAL A 36 -3.33 2.29 1.05
CA VAL A 36 -3.93 2.66 2.34
C VAL A 36 -3.12 2.13 3.52
N ALA A 37 -2.55 0.92 3.44
CA ALA A 37 -1.70 0.35 4.48
C ALA A 37 -0.44 1.20 4.69
N VAL A 38 0.28 1.53 3.60
CA VAL A 38 1.47 2.39 3.65
C VAL A 38 1.12 3.79 4.16
N SER A 39 0.00 4.34 3.69
CA SER A 39 -0.48 5.66 4.14
C SER A 39 -0.75 5.71 5.64
N ALA A 40 -1.36 4.66 6.20
CA ALA A 40 -1.63 4.54 7.61
C ALA A 40 -0.34 4.40 8.43
N SER A 41 0.60 3.54 8.00
CA SER A 41 1.92 3.41 8.65
C SER A 41 2.72 4.71 8.64
N ASN A 42 2.60 5.51 7.58
CA ASN A 42 3.27 6.81 7.45
C ASN A 42 2.51 7.97 8.13
N GLY A 43 1.35 7.73 8.76
CA GLY A 43 0.57 8.76 9.43
C GLY A 43 -0.03 9.83 8.51
N CYS A 44 -0.24 9.54 7.21
CA CYS A 44 -0.81 10.50 6.27
C CYS A 44 -2.33 10.46 6.26
N SER A 45 -2.98 11.36 7.02
CA SER A 45 -4.45 11.44 7.10
C SER A 45 -5.15 11.69 5.76
N TYR A 46 -4.61 12.61 4.95
CA TYR A 46 -5.12 12.90 3.60
C TYR A 46 -5.09 11.64 2.72
N CYS A 47 -3.96 10.93 2.73
CA CYS A 47 -3.75 9.74 1.91
C CYS A 47 -4.68 8.61 2.35
N VAL A 48 -4.80 8.38 3.67
CA VAL A 48 -5.73 7.37 4.23
C VAL A 48 -7.16 7.63 3.76
N ASN A 49 -7.63 8.88 3.84
CA ASN A 49 -8.97 9.24 3.40
C ASN A 49 -9.16 9.02 1.89
N SER A 50 -8.19 9.47 1.09
CA SER A 50 -8.23 9.34 -0.37
C SER A 50 -8.28 7.88 -0.82
N HIS A 51 -7.37 7.05 -0.33
CA HIS A 51 -7.28 5.63 -0.71
C HIS A 51 -8.44 4.80 -0.15
N THR A 52 -8.94 5.13 1.05
CA THR A 52 -10.18 4.52 1.58
C THR A 52 -11.39 4.82 0.69
N ALA A 53 -11.51 6.05 0.19
CA ALA A 53 -12.57 6.40 -0.75
C ALA A 53 -12.44 5.65 -2.09
N SER A 54 -11.22 5.48 -2.61
CA SER A 54 -10.96 4.65 -3.79
C SER A 54 -11.36 3.19 -3.58
N LEU A 55 -10.99 2.58 -2.44
CA LEU A 55 -11.36 1.21 -2.09
C LEU A 55 -12.88 1.01 -2.05
N LYS A 56 -13.61 1.97 -1.45
CA LYS A 56 -15.08 1.93 -1.43
C LYS A 56 -15.69 2.00 -2.83
N LYS A 57 -15.14 2.85 -3.72
CA LYS A 57 -15.57 2.91 -5.13
C LYS A 57 -15.31 1.61 -5.89
N LEU A 58 -14.23 0.90 -5.53
CA LEU A 58 -13.89 -0.41 -6.07
C LEU A 58 -14.69 -1.57 -5.43
N GLY A 59 -15.66 -1.28 -4.56
CA GLY A 59 -16.53 -2.28 -3.96
C GLY A 59 -15.90 -3.08 -2.82
N VAL A 60 -14.77 -2.63 -2.27
CA VAL A 60 -14.15 -3.28 -1.11
C VAL A 60 -14.95 -2.94 0.15
N SER A 61 -15.28 -3.96 0.95
CA SER A 61 -16.08 -3.79 2.16
C SER A 61 -15.32 -3.06 3.27
N GLN A 62 -16.05 -2.46 4.20
CA GLN A 62 -15.45 -1.79 5.36
C GLN A 62 -14.68 -2.78 6.24
N GLU A 63 -15.16 -4.01 6.32
CA GLU A 63 -14.56 -5.13 7.04
C GLU A 63 -13.21 -5.51 6.43
N SER A 64 -13.13 -5.66 5.10
CA SER A 64 -11.86 -5.96 4.42
C SER A 64 -10.85 -4.82 4.54
N ILE A 65 -11.31 -3.56 4.49
CA ILE A 65 -10.43 -2.40 4.76
C ILE A 65 -9.91 -2.45 6.20
N GLY A 66 -10.77 -2.79 7.17
CA GLY A 66 -10.39 -2.99 8.57
C GLY A 66 -9.33 -4.08 8.74
N GLU A 67 -9.47 -5.21 8.03
CA GLU A 67 -8.50 -6.31 8.05
C GLU A 67 -7.13 -5.87 7.50
N VAL A 68 -7.09 -5.14 6.38
CA VAL A 68 -5.84 -4.57 5.83
C VAL A 68 -5.13 -3.70 6.86
N LEU A 69 -5.88 -2.82 7.55
CA LEU A 69 -5.32 -1.94 8.58
C LEU A 69 -4.86 -2.72 9.82
N ALA A 70 -5.57 -3.79 10.20
CA ALA A 70 -5.16 -4.66 11.30
C ALA A 70 -3.85 -5.40 10.99
N VAL A 71 -3.69 -5.92 9.77
CA VAL A 71 -2.45 -6.55 9.29
C VAL A 71 -1.30 -5.53 9.31
N ALA A 72 -1.51 -4.34 8.75
CA ALA A 72 -0.48 -3.29 8.76
C ALA A 72 -0.08 -2.89 10.19
N GLY A 73 -1.04 -2.75 11.10
CA GLY A 73 -0.80 -2.43 12.50
C GLY A 73 0.00 -3.52 13.22
N LEU A 74 -0.34 -4.79 13.00
CA LEU A 74 0.40 -5.93 13.56
C LEU A 74 1.87 -5.89 13.11
N PHE A 75 2.12 -5.75 11.81
CA PHE A 75 3.49 -5.73 11.30
C PHE A 75 4.28 -4.49 11.76
N ASN A 76 3.65 -3.32 11.85
CA ASN A 76 4.31 -2.15 12.44
C ASN A 76 4.76 -2.44 13.89
N GLN A 77 3.92 -3.12 14.69
CA GLN A 77 4.26 -3.52 16.06
C GLN A 77 5.39 -4.55 16.10
N THR A 78 5.29 -5.63 15.32
CA THR A 78 6.28 -6.71 15.35
C THR A 78 7.63 -6.24 14.82
N ASN A 79 7.64 -5.40 13.80
CA ASN A 79 8.87 -4.82 13.25
C ASN A 79 9.58 -3.97 14.30
N ALA A 80 8.85 -3.09 15.00
CA ALA A 80 9.42 -2.27 16.06
C ALA A 80 10.03 -3.11 17.20
N LEU A 81 9.40 -4.21 17.57
CA LEU A 81 9.93 -5.13 18.57
C LEU A 81 11.17 -5.87 18.07
N ALA A 82 11.13 -6.44 16.86
CA ALA A 82 12.24 -7.17 16.29
C ALA A 82 13.48 -6.28 16.13
N ASP A 83 13.29 -5.06 15.61
CA ASP A 83 14.35 -4.06 15.50
C ASP A 83 14.86 -3.64 16.88
N GLY A 84 13.98 -3.36 17.84
CA GLY A 84 14.36 -2.98 19.19
C GLY A 84 15.21 -4.04 19.91
N PHE A 85 14.89 -5.32 19.73
CA PHE A 85 15.66 -6.43 20.28
C PHE A 85 16.85 -6.87 19.41
N GLN A 86 17.05 -6.25 18.25
CA GLN A 86 18.09 -6.62 17.28
C GLN A 86 18.05 -8.12 16.92
N VAL A 87 16.83 -8.63 16.68
CA VAL A 87 16.62 -10.04 16.32
C VAL A 87 17.35 -10.34 15.01
N LYS A 88 18.19 -11.38 15.00
CA LYS A 88 18.86 -11.84 13.78
C LYS A 88 17.92 -12.73 12.98
N SER A 89 17.85 -12.49 11.67
CA SER A 89 17.11 -13.37 10.76
C SER A 89 17.77 -14.75 10.70
N ASP A 90 16.97 -15.78 10.87
CA ASP A 90 17.31 -17.19 10.67
C ASP A 90 16.79 -17.71 9.31
N VAL A 91 15.97 -16.93 8.62
CA VAL A 91 15.45 -17.19 7.28
C VAL A 91 16.01 -16.18 6.29
N PHE A 92 16.48 -16.65 5.14
CA PHE A 92 16.96 -15.82 4.05
C PHE A 92 16.28 -16.24 2.73
N PRO A 93 15.99 -15.29 1.83
CA PRO A 93 15.44 -15.60 0.51
C PRO A 93 16.40 -16.51 -0.29
N ASN A 94 15.84 -17.53 -0.95
CA ASN A 94 16.57 -18.31 -1.95
C ASN A 94 16.52 -17.55 -3.27
N PHE A 95 17.63 -16.90 -3.62
CA PHE A 95 17.79 -16.27 -4.92
C PHE A 95 18.42 -17.28 -5.87
N GLU A 96 17.60 -18.18 -6.41
CA GLU A 96 17.94 -18.93 -7.64
C GLU A 96 17.77 -18.04 -8.87
#